data_AF-A0A820DQF6-F1
#
_entry.id   AF-A0A820DQF6-F1
#
_cell.length_a   1.000
_cell.length_b   1.000
_cell.length_c   1.000
_cell.angle_alpha   90.00
_cell.angle_beta   90.00
_cell.angle_gamma   90.00
#
_symmetry.space_group_name_H-M   'P 1'
#
loop_
_entity.id
_entity.type
_entity.pdbx_description
1 polymer ?
#
loop_
_entity_poly.entity_id
_entity_poly.type
_entity_poly.pdbx_seq_one_letter_code
_entity_poly.pdbx_strand_id
1 'polypeptide(L)'
;MHTVFRIGEVRKLDNKSPLYEVDLKLTSDDDQQLRRLTDRVRQETSGSTGWYRMGKLLLKISQFDKAEELYTALLEQTSNDSDKAHTYHMLGMMKNGKGQYTEAASFYEMSLEIKRKTLPEDHLSLANTYNNIGLAYDNMGDYSKAVEFYKKTIKIKEKALSPNDPGLAASYVGIGYVYKKMGDYSKALEFYEKSHQIFEKALPPNHPHLATSYNNIGEVYRNMGDYSKALEFYEKSHEIREKALPSNHPDLAISYNSMGGVYYDMDDYSKALEFYEKSLKIRENALPSNHPDLAISYNNIGSVYQDMGDYSKALEFYEKAHKIKEQALSSNHPSLAISYGNIGEVYNNMGNYSKALSFLEKALTIQQKTLPPSHPHIKETIRRINNVKKV
;
A
#
# COMPACT_ATOMS: atom_id res chain seq x y z
N MET A 1 -15.36 35.01 -14.74
CA MET A 1 -15.23 35.04 -13.27
C MET A 1 -16.11 33.91 -12.74
N HIS A 2 -15.54 32.84 -12.18
CA HIS A 2 -16.34 31.78 -11.56
C HIS A 2 -16.42 32.11 -10.07
N THR A 3 -17.61 32.43 -9.58
CA THR A 3 -17.84 32.73 -8.17
C THR A 3 -17.79 31.43 -7.36
N VAL A 4 -16.86 31.34 -6.39
CA VAL A 4 -16.69 30.16 -5.55
C VAL A 4 -17.28 30.40 -4.17
N PHE A 5 -18.12 29.49 -3.70
CA PHE A 5 -18.72 29.52 -2.36
C PHE A 5 -18.14 28.39 -1.51
N ARG A 6 -17.87 28.68 -0.24
CA ARG A 6 -17.63 27.65 0.78
C ARG A 6 -18.98 27.18 1.30
N ILE A 7 -19.22 25.87 1.24
CA ILE A 7 -20.35 25.24 1.90
C ILE A 7 -20.04 25.24 3.41
N GLY A 8 -20.84 25.99 4.15
CA GLY A 8 -20.85 26.03 5.61
C GLY A 8 -21.71 24.90 6.17
N GLU A 9 -22.68 25.27 7.00
CA GLU A 9 -23.60 24.31 7.60
C GLU A 9 -24.64 23.81 6.59
N VAL A 10 -24.90 22.51 6.58
CA VAL A 10 -25.97 21.88 5.79
C VAL A 10 -27.01 21.35 6.76
N ARG A 11 -28.22 21.91 6.73
CA ARG A 11 -29.34 21.52 7.59
C ARG A 11 -30.46 20.92 6.76
N LYS A 12 -31.01 19.80 7.20
CA LYS A 12 -32.21 19.22 6.58
C LYS A 12 -33.43 19.97 7.11
N LEU A 13 -34.25 20.53 6.22
CA LEU A 13 -35.36 21.40 6.60
C LEU A 13 -36.54 20.63 7.22
N ASP A 14 -36.79 19.40 6.75
CA ASP A 14 -37.78 18.49 7.31
C ASP A 14 -37.38 17.03 7.02
N ASN A 15 -37.75 16.10 7.90
CA ASN A 15 -37.50 14.67 7.75
C ASN A 15 -38.29 14.02 6.61
N LYS A 16 -39.40 14.65 6.15
CA LYS A 16 -40.26 14.12 5.09
C LYS A 16 -39.97 14.67 3.69
N SER A 17 -39.12 15.68 3.54
CA SER A 17 -38.76 16.25 2.24
C SER A 17 -37.24 16.17 1.97
N PRO A 18 -36.81 16.06 0.70
CA PRO A 18 -35.40 16.05 0.34
C PRO A 18 -34.82 17.47 0.24
N LEU A 19 -35.34 18.42 1.04
CA LEU A 19 -34.92 19.82 1.00
C LEU A 19 -33.89 20.10 2.09
N TYR A 20 -32.79 20.73 1.68
CA TYR A 20 -31.69 21.12 2.55
C TYR A 20 -31.47 22.62 2.46
N GLU A 21 -31.29 23.25 3.62
CA GLU A 21 -30.71 24.58 3.72
C GLU A 21 -29.20 24.43 3.76
N VAL A 22 -28.51 25.20 2.92
CA VAL A 22 -27.05 25.18 2.80
C VAL A 22 -26.56 26.61 2.99
N ASP A 23 -25.76 26.82 4.03
CA ASP A 23 -25.07 28.09 4.22
C ASP A 23 -23.94 28.20 3.18
N LEU A 24 -23.94 29.27 2.39
CA LEU A 24 -22.96 29.52 1.34
C LEU A 24 -22.23 30.81 1.64
N LYS A 25 -20.96 30.69 2.03
CA LYS A 25 -20.10 31.85 2.22
C LYS A 25 -19.36 32.16 0.94
N LEU A 26 -19.56 33.38 0.42
CA LEU A 26 -18.80 33.87 -0.74
C LEU A 26 -17.31 33.89 -0.41
N THR A 27 -16.51 33.25 -1.25
CA THR A 27 -15.06 33.17 -1.05
C THR A 27 -14.39 34.31 -1.81
N SER A 28 -13.49 35.06 -1.16
CA SER A 28 -12.70 36.08 -1.86
C SER A 28 -11.70 35.44 -2.82
N ASP A 29 -11.39 36.11 -3.93
CA ASP A 29 -10.41 35.64 -4.92
C ASP A 29 -8.98 35.46 -4.32
N ASP A 30 -8.70 36.05 -3.16
CA ASP A 30 -7.45 35.96 -2.41
C ASP A 30 -7.42 34.90 -1.29
N ASP A 31 -8.42 34.01 -1.24
CA ASP A 31 -8.45 32.94 -0.23
C ASP A 31 -7.30 31.93 -0.44
N GLN A 32 -6.30 31.99 0.45
CA GLN A 32 -5.10 31.16 0.37
C GLN A 32 -5.40 29.66 0.48
N GLN A 33 -6.41 29.25 1.26
CA GLN A 33 -6.78 27.84 1.40
C GLN A 33 -7.47 27.35 0.14
N LEU A 34 -8.35 28.16 -0.45
CA LEU A 34 -9.00 27.82 -1.72
C LEU A 34 -7.98 27.74 -2.87
N ARG A 35 -7.00 28.66 -2.91
CA ARG A 35 -5.89 28.59 -3.88
C ARG A 35 -5.09 27.30 -3.71
N ARG A 36 -4.64 26.99 -2.49
CA ARG A 36 -3.92 25.74 -2.20
C ARG A 36 -4.73 24.49 -2.57
N LEU A 37 -6.02 24.46 -2.28
CA LEU A 37 -6.90 23.34 -2.65
C LEU A 37 -7.05 23.24 -4.17
N THR A 38 -7.25 24.37 -4.84
CA THR A 38 -7.39 24.43 -6.31
C THR A 38 -6.11 23.99 -7.00
N ASP A 39 -4.95 24.45 -6.51
CA ASP A 39 -3.64 24.08 -7.03
C ASP A 39 -3.37 22.59 -6.79
N ARG A 40 -3.69 22.08 -5.59
CA ARG A 40 -3.61 20.64 -5.29
C ARG A 40 -4.50 19.84 -6.24
N VAL A 41 -5.77 20.21 -6.39
CA VAL A 41 -6.71 19.55 -7.30
C VAL A 41 -6.21 19.63 -8.75
N ARG A 42 -5.68 20.76 -9.20
CA ARG A 42 -5.07 20.91 -10.54
C ARG A 42 -3.86 20.02 -10.72
N GLN A 43 -2.97 19.95 -9.74
CA GLN A 43 -1.79 19.10 -9.79
C GLN A 43 -2.18 17.62 -9.80
N GLU A 44 -3.12 17.21 -8.94
CA GLU A 44 -3.57 15.83 -8.86
C GLU A 44 -4.34 15.37 -10.11
N THR A 45 -4.98 16.31 -10.80
CA THR A 45 -5.77 16.05 -12.02
C THR A 45 -5.14 16.57 -13.31
N SER A 46 -3.85 16.90 -13.29
CA SER A 46 -3.12 17.34 -14.47
C SER A 46 -3.24 16.31 -15.60
N GLY A 47 -3.39 16.80 -16.83
CA GLY A 47 -3.50 15.97 -18.04
C GLY A 47 -4.91 15.47 -18.37
N SER A 48 -5.90 15.65 -17.49
CA SER A 48 -7.30 15.31 -17.77
C SER A 48 -8.15 16.58 -17.87
N THR A 49 -9.05 16.64 -18.85
CA THR A 49 -9.99 17.76 -19.06
C THR A 49 -11.44 17.26 -19.00
N GLY A 50 -12.39 18.19 -18.80
CA GLY A 50 -13.82 17.89 -18.78
C GLY A 50 -14.21 16.74 -17.83
N TRP A 51 -15.00 15.80 -18.35
CA TRP A 51 -15.53 14.66 -17.59
C TRP A 51 -14.45 13.69 -17.11
N TYR A 52 -13.37 13.48 -17.86
CA TYR A 52 -12.25 12.64 -17.40
C TYR A 52 -11.56 13.21 -16.15
N ARG A 53 -11.50 14.55 -16.05
CA ARG A 53 -10.99 15.22 -14.85
C ARG A 53 -11.89 14.94 -13.64
N MET A 54 -13.21 15.01 -13.84
CA MET A 54 -14.20 14.70 -12.81
C MET A 54 -14.09 13.23 -12.38
N GLY A 55 -13.98 12.31 -13.32
CA GLY A 55 -13.79 10.89 -13.01
C GLY A 55 -12.52 10.64 -12.19
N LYS A 56 -11.39 11.28 -12.54
CA LYS A 56 -10.14 11.16 -11.78
C LYS A 56 -10.28 11.71 -10.35
N LEU A 57 -11.03 12.80 -10.16
CA LEU A 57 -11.37 13.31 -8.83
C LEU A 57 -12.20 12.30 -8.04
N LEU A 58 -13.24 11.74 -8.63
CA LEU A 58 -14.10 10.75 -7.98
C LEU A 58 -13.30 9.53 -7.50
N LEU A 59 -12.35 9.05 -8.31
CA LEU A 59 -11.43 7.97 -7.91
C LEU A 59 -10.54 8.37 -6.72
N LYS A 60 -10.04 9.60 -6.71
CA LYS A 60 -9.17 10.12 -5.63
C LYS A 60 -9.91 10.23 -4.29
N ILE A 61 -11.19 10.59 -4.31
CA ILE A 61 -12.03 10.65 -3.12
C ILE A 61 -12.79 9.34 -2.85
N SER A 62 -12.35 8.24 -3.48
CA SER A 62 -12.91 6.89 -3.32
C SER A 62 -14.41 6.78 -3.60
N GLN A 63 -14.97 7.67 -4.41
CA GLN A 63 -16.35 7.62 -4.89
C GLN A 63 -16.42 6.73 -6.14
N PHE A 64 -16.07 5.45 -5.97
CA PHE A 64 -15.88 4.53 -7.08
C PHE A 64 -17.14 4.26 -7.88
N ASP A 65 -18.32 4.23 -7.24
CA ASP A 65 -19.60 3.98 -7.94
C ASP A 65 -19.97 5.13 -8.88
N LYS A 66 -19.80 6.38 -8.43
CA LYS A 66 -20.01 7.56 -9.28
C LYS A 66 -18.98 7.63 -10.42
N ALA A 67 -17.74 7.22 -10.15
CA ALA A 67 -16.72 7.15 -11.19
C ALA A 67 -17.08 6.08 -12.24
N GLU A 68 -17.62 4.95 -11.81
CA GLU A 68 -18.10 3.88 -12.69
C GLU A 68 -19.26 4.32 -13.57
N GLU A 69 -20.29 4.95 -12.99
CA GLU A 69 -21.41 5.55 -13.74
C GLU A 69 -20.90 6.53 -14.80
N LEU A 70 -20.02 7.44 -14.41
CA LEU A 70 -19.47 8.45 -15.31
C LEU A 70 -18.65 7.83 -16.46
N TYR A 71 -17.73 6.91 -16.18
CA TYR A 71 -16.90 6.31 -17.23
C TYR A 71 -17.70 5.36 -18.12
N THR A 72 -18.73 4.70 -17.60
CA THR A 72 -19.65 3.89 -18.41
C THR A 72 -20.43 4.77 -19.38
N ALA A 73 -20.98 5.89 -18.91
CA ALA A 73 -21.66 6.86 -19.76
C ALA A 73 -20.73 7.48 -20.82
N LEU A 74 -19.48 7.79 -20.45
CA LEU A 74 -18.48 8.26 -21.41
C LEU A 74 -18.19 7.21 -22.48
N LEU A 75 -18.05 5.93 -22.08
CA LEU A 75 -17.74 4.85 -23.00
C LEU A 75 -18.83 4.69 -24.09
N GLU A 76 -20.10 4.84 -23.71
CA GLU A 76 -21.25 4.79 -24.63
C GLU A 76 -21.28 5.97 -25.61
N GLN A 77 -20.79 7.14 -25.19
CA GLN A 77 -20.78 8.36 -26.00
C GLN A 77 -19.52 8.52 -26.86
N THR A 78 -18.43 7.82 -26.53
CA THR A 78 -17.17 7.91 -27.28
C THR A 78 -17.23 7.18 -28.62
N SER A 79 -17.02 7.91 -29.71
CA SER A 79 -16.89 7.36 -31.07
C SER A 79 -15.44 7.18 -31.53
N ASN A 80 -14.49 7.85 -30.88
CA ASN A 80 -13.06 7.82 -31.21
C ASN A 80 -12.32 6.74 -30.42
N ASP A 81 -11.47 5.97 -31.11
CA ASP A 81 -10.66 4.89 -30.54
C ASP A 81 -9.73 5.37 -29.41
N SER A 82 -9.14 6.55 -29.53
CA SER A 82 -8.25 7.08 -28.47
C SER A 82 -9.01 7.33 -27.16
N ASP A 83 -10.18 7.95 -27.23
CA ASP A 83 -11.01 8.26 -26.07
C ASP A 83 -11.62 6.99 -25.47
N LYS A 84 -12.01 6.04 -26.32
CA LYS A 84 -12.47 4.70 -25.90
C LYS A 84 -11.38 3.95 -25.15
N ALA A 85 -10.15 3.94 -25.68
CA ALA A 85 -9.00 3.32 -25.04
C ALA A 85 -8.66 3.98 -23.70
N HIS A 86 -8.76 5.31 -23.61
CA HIS A 86 -8.55 6.03 -22.36
C HIS A 86 -9.64 5.68 -21.32
N THR A 87 -10.90 5.64 -21.75
CA THR A 87 -12.04 5.29 -20.88
C THR A 87 -11.91 3.88 -20.31
N TYR A 88 -11.56 2.89 -21.15
CA TYR A 88 -11.27 1.53 -20.67
C TYR A 88 -10.13 1.52 -19.64
N HIS A 89 -9.06 2.29 -19.87
CA HIS A 89 -7.98 2.39 -18.91
C HIS A 89 -8.46 2.94 -17.55
N MET A 90 -9.32 3.96 -17.56
CA MET A 90 -9.85 4.55 -16.34
C MET A 90 -10.82 3.61 -15.60
N LEU A 91 -11.64 2.85 -16.33
CA LEU A 91 -12.46 1.77 -15.74
C LEU A 91 -11.59 0.70 -15.09
N GLY A 92 -10.50 0.29 -15.74
CA GLY A 92 -9.52 -0.64 -15.15
C GLY A 92 -8.91 -0.11 -13.84
N MET A 93 -8.52 1.17 -13.81
CA MET A 93 -8.00 1.81 -12.58
C MET A 93 -9.03 1.83 -11.45
N MET A 94 -10.29 2.12 -11.78
CA MET A 94 -11.40 2.10 -10.84
C MET A 94 -11.61 0.71 -10.25
N LYS A 95 -11.73 -0.32 -11.11
CA LYS A 95 -11.91 -1.71 -10.68
C LYS A 95 -10.77 -2.19 -9.80
N ASN A 96 -9.53 -1.83 -10.15
CA ASN A 96 -8.36 -2.13 -9.33
C ASN A 96 -8.46 -1.46 -7.94
N GLY A 97 -8.94 -0.21 -7.87
CA GLY A 97 -9.20 0.48 -6.61
C GLY A 97 -10.29 -0.17 -5.75
N LYS A 98 -11.30 -0.81 -6.37
CA LYS A 98 -12.31 -1.63 -5.68
C LYS A 98 -11.81 -3.02 -5.27
N GLY A 99 -10.58 -3.40 -5.62
CA GLY A 99 -10.06 -4.76 -5.43
C GLY A 99 -10.60 -5.78 -6.44
N GLN A 100 -11.32 -5.33 -7.48
CA GLN A 100 -11.90 -6.15 -8.54
C GLN A 100 -10.86 -6.39 -9.64
N TYR A 101 -9.78 -7.09 -9.30
CA TYR A 101 -8.59 -7.18 -10.16
C TYR A 101 -8.88 -7.86 -11.51
N THR A 102 -9.78 -8.85 -11.56
CA THR A 102 -10.07 -9.59 -12.80
C THR A 102 -10.75 -8.70 -13.84
N GLU A 103 -11.75 -7.94 -13.40
CA GLU A 103 -12.40 -6.92 -14.24
C GLU A 103 -11.41 -5.82 -14.63
N ALA A 104 -10.53 -5.42 -13.71
CA ALA A 104 -9.49 -4.42 -13.99
C ALA A 104 -8.57 -4.87 -15.13
N ALA A 105 -8.07 -6.11 -15.08
CA ALA A 105 -7.22 -6.68 -16.12
C ALA A 105 -7.95 -6.71 -17.48
N SER A 106 -9.21 -7.14 -17.50
CA SER A 106 -10.02 -7.16 -18.74
C SER A 106 -10.17 -5.78 -19.37
N PHE A 107 -10.50 -4.75 -18.58
CA PHE A 107 -10.59 -3.38 -19.09
C PHE A 107 -9.24 -2.85 -19.59
N TYR A 108 -8.14 -3.14 -18.89
CA TYR A 108 -6.82 -2.76 -19.38
C TYR A 108 -6.44 -3.47 -20.67
N GLU A 109 -6.83 -4.73 -20.86
CA GLU A 109 -6.62 -5.49 -22.11
C GLU A 109 -7.42 -4.89 -23.27
N MET A 110 -8.67 -4.49 -23.05
CA MET A 110 -9.48 -3.78 -24.05
C MET A 110 -8.83 -2.43 -24.44
N SER A 111 -8.32 -1.68 -23.45
CA SER A 111 -7.55 -0.45 -23.69
C SER A 111 -6.29 -0.73 -24.51
N LEU A 112 -5.56 -1.79 -24.15
CA LEU A 112 -4.33 -2.19 -24.81
C LEU A 112 -4.57 -2.57 -26.27
N GLU A 113 -5.64 -3.30 -26.56
CA GLU A 113 -5.97 -3.74 -27.92
C GLU A 113 -6.14 -2.55 -28.87
N ILE A 114 -6.86 -1.51 -28.43
CA ILE A 114 -7.08 -0.30 -29.22
C ILE A 114 -5.76 0.49 -29.37
N LYS A 115 -5.02 0.67 -28.27
CA LYS A 115 -3.73 1.38 -28.29
C LYS A 115 -2.71 0.71 -29.22
N ARG A 116 -2.66 -0.62 -29.29
CA ARG A 116 -1.75 -1.36 -30.19
C ARG A 116 -2.06 -1.15 -31.67
N LYS A 117 -3.31 -0.84 -32.03
CA LYS A 117 -3.72 -0.55 -33.40
C LYS A 117 -3.40 0.90 -33.82
N THR A 118 -3.26 1.79 -32.85
CA THR A 118 -3.22 3.25 -33.07
C THR A 118 -1.88 3.89 -32.71
N LEU A 119 -1.06 3.26 -31.88
CA LEU A 119 0.20 3.81 -31.38
C LEU A 119 1.40 2.99 -31.84
N PRO A 120 2.59 3.61 -32.00
CA PRO A 120 3.85 2.91 -32.20
C PRO A 120 4.15 1.89 -31.08
N GLU A 121 4.88 0.82 -31.39
CA GLU A 121 5.18 -0.26 -30.43
C GLU A 121 5.96 0.20 -29.19
N ASP A 122 6.76 1.26 -29.32
CA ASP A 122 7.57 1.86 -28.26
C ASP A 122 6.87 3.04 -27.54
N HIS A 123 5.59 3.29 -27.85
CA HIS A 123 4.86 4.39 -27.24
C HIS A 123 4.62 4.17 -25.73
N LEU A 124 5.01 5.12 -24.89
CA LEU A 124 4.95 5.00 -23.42
C LEU A 124 3.54 4.71 -22.86
N SER A 125 2.48 5.12 -23.55
CA SER A 125 1.10 4.77 -23.19
C SER A 125 0.83 3.25 -23.20
N LEU A 126 1.51 2.48 -24.07
CA LEU A 126 1.47 1.01 -24.05
C LEU A 126 2.18 0.47 -22.82
N ALA A 127 3.36 1.00 -22.48
CA ALA A 127 4.08 0.63 -21.25
C ALA A 127 3.23 0.86 -20.00
N ASN A 128 2.52 2.00 -19.91
CA ASN A 128 1.64 2.28 -18.79
C ASN A 128 0.47 1.28 -18.69
N THR A 129 -0.14 0.91 -19.81
CA THR A 129 -1.20 -0.12 -19.80
C THR A 129 -0.64 -1.48 -19.41
N TYR A 130 0.50 -1.91 -19.97
CA TYR A 130 1.14 -3.17 -19.58
C TYR A 130 1.50 -3.21 -18.10
N ASN A 131 2.02 -2.10 -17.55
CA ASN A 131 2.35 -2.00 -16.13
C ASN A 131 1.11 -2.23 -15.26
N ASN A 132 -0.03 -1.65 -15.64
CA ASN A 132 -1.28 -1.78 -14.87
C ASN A 132 -1.91 -3.18 -15.00
N ILE A 133 -1.76 -3.85 -16.15
CA ILE A 133 -2.13 -5.27 -16.28
C ILE A 133 -1.22 -6.12 -15.37
N GLY A 134 0.08 -5.85 -15.38
CA GLY A 134 1.05 -6.52 -14.50
C GLY A 134 0.70 -6.36 -13.02
N LEU A 135 0.32 -5.15 -12.61
CA LEU A 135 -0.14 -4.85 -11.26
C LEU A 135 -1.43 -5.59 -10.90
N ALA A 136 -2.40 -5.66 -11.83
CA ALA A 136 -3.64 -6.40 -11.59
C ALA A 136 -3.36 -7.89 -11.35
N TYR A 137 -2.47 -8.52 -12.14
CA TYR A 137 -2.07 -9.92 -11.94
C TYR A 137 -1.24 -10.12 -10.67
N ASP A 138 -0.35 -9.20 -10.31
CA ASP A 138 0.37 -9.24 -9.02
C ASP A 138 -0.61 -9.23 -7.84
N ASN A 139 -1.64 -8.39 -7.90
CA ASN A 139 -2.68 -8.32 -6.87
C ASN A 139 -3.56 -9.59 -6.81
N MET A 140 -3.69 -10.34 -7.92
CA MET A 140 -4.34 -11.67 -7.92
C MET A 140 -3.45 -12.78 -7.38
N GLY A 141 -2.13 -12.54 -7.25
CA GLY A 141 -1.14 -13.57 -6.98
C GLY A 141 -0.69 -14.37 -8.20
N ASP A 142 -1.09 -14.00 -9.42
CA ASP A 142 -0.56 -14.59 -10.67
C ASP A 142 0.75 -13.89 -11.04
N TYR A 143 1.79 -14.18 -10.26
CA TYR A 143 3.10 -13.54 -10.39
C TYR A 143 3.78 -13.83 -11.74
N SER A 144 3.50 -15.00 -12.34
CA SER A 144 4.05 -15.37 -13.64
C SER A 144 3.55 -14.44 -14.75
N LYS A 145 2.24 -14.18 -14.82
CA LYS A 145 1.68 -13.21 -15.77
C LYS A 145 2.12 -11.78 -15.44
N ALA A 146 2.16 -11.42 -14.16
CA ALA A 146 2.63 -10.11 -13.74
C ALA A 146 4.04 -9.82 -14.28
N VAL A 147 4.97 -10.77 -14.14
CA VAL A 147 6.33 -10.68 -14.67
C VAL A 147 6.34 -10.51 -16.19
N GLU A 148 5.51 -11.25 -16.93
CA GLU A 148 5.43 -11.13 -18.40
C GLU A 148 5.09 -9.69 -18.82
N PHE A 149 4.08 -9.10 -18.17
CA PHE A 149 3.62 -7.75 -18.46
C PHE A 149 4.60 -6.66 -17.98
N TYR A 150 5.26 -6.85 -16.84
CA TYR A 150 6.34 -5.95 -16.41
C TYR A 150 7.54 -5.99 -17.35
N LYS A 151 7.91 -7.17 -17.90
CA LYS A 151 8.97 -7.25 -18.92
C LYS A 151 8.61 -6.49 -20.20
N LYS A 152 7.35 -6.57 -20.65
CA LYS A 152 6.86 -5.78 -21.80
C LYS A 152 6.94 -4.27 -21.52
N THR A 153 6.59 -3.86 -20.30
CA THR A 153 6.72 -2.46 -19.83
C THR A 153 8.16 -1.98 -19.89
N ILE A 154 9.08 -2.76 -19.32
CA ILE A 154 10.52 -2.45 -19.28
C ILE A 154 11.08 -2.33 -20.70
N LYS A 155 10.80 -3.30 -21.57
CA LYS A 155 11.29 -3.30 -22.96
C LYS A 155 10.89 -2.05 -23.74
N ILE A 156 9.69 -1.53 -23.51
CA ILE A 156 9.23 -0.28 -24.14
C ILE A 156 9.98 0.91 -23.54
N LYS A 157 10.07 1.00 -22.21
CA LYS A 157 10.76 2.10 -21.53
C LYS A 157 12.25 2.17 -21.83
N GLU A 158 12.94 1.03 -21.95
CA GLU A 158 14.35 0.96 -22.36
C GLU A 158 14.59 1.55 -23.76
N LYS A 159 13.61 1.47 -24.65
CA LYS A 159 13.68 2.07 -26.00
C LYS A 159 13.30 3.54 -26.01
N ALA A 160 12.27 3.90 -25.24
CA ALA A 160 11.65 5.23 -25.31
C ALA A 160 12.25 6.27 -24.36
N LEU A 161 12.95 5.85 -23.31
CA LEU A 161 13.50 6.71 -22.26
C LEU A 161 15.02 6.72 -22.28
N SER A 162 15.60 7.73 -21.61
CA SER A 162 17.04 7.74 -21.32
C SER A 162 17.41 6.54 -20.43
N PRO A 163 18.62 5.93 -20.59
CA PRO A 163 19.05 4.83 -19.74
C PRO A 163 19.04 5.12 -18.23
N ASN A 164 19.15 6.40 -17.86
CA ASN A 164 19.12 6.86 -16.47
C ASN A 164 17.76 7.47 -16.06
N ASP A 165 16.67 7.18 -16.79
CA ASP A 165 15.35 7.73 -16.47
C ASP A 165 14.76 7.10 -15.19
N PRO A 166 14.37 7.89 -14.17
CA PRO A 166 13.77 7.36 -12.94
C PRO A 166 12.49 6.54 -13.16
N GLY A 167 11.76 6.78 -14.25
CA GLY A 167 10.59 6.01 -14.65
C GLY A 167 10.92 4.60 -15.14
N LEU A 168 12.12 4.37 -15.68
CA LEU A 168 12.65 3.03 -15.96
C LEU A 168 13.05 2.32 -14.67
N ALA A 169 13.74 3.02 -13.76
CA ALA A 169 14.10 2.50 -12.45
C ALA A 169 12.89 2.01 -11.66
N ALA A 170 11.78 2.76 -11.67
CA ALA A 170 10.53 2.36 -11.03
C ALA A 170 9.95 1.05 -11.60
N SER A 171 10.09 0.80 -12.90
CA SER A 171 9.66 -0.46 -13.52
C SER A 171 10.54 -1.64 -13.10
N TYR A 172 11.85 -1.43 -12.91
CA TYR A 172 12.72 -2.44 -12.33
C TYR A 172 12.38 -2.74 -10.85
N VAL A 173 12.00 -1.73 -10.05
CA VAL A 173 11.48 -1.97 -8.69
C VAL A 173 10.24 -2.85 -8.73
N GLY A 174 9.28 -2.54 -9.62
CA GLY A 174 8.02 -3.30 -9.73
C GLY A 174 8.24 -4.78 -10.03
N ILE A 175 9.09 -5.10 -11.02
CA ILE A 175 9.38 -6.51 -11.35
C ILE A 175 10.23 -7.19 -10.26
N GLY A 176 11.19 -6.49 -9.66
CA GLY A 176 12.00 -7.02 -8.56
C GLY A 176 11.15 -7.39 -7.35
N TYR A 177 10.12 -6.59 -7.05
CA TYR A 177 9.15 -6.87 -6.00
C TYR A 177 8.35 -8.16 -6.26
N VAL A 178 7.92 -8.41 -7.50
CA VAL A 178 7.24 -9.66 -7.85
C VAL A 178 8.17 -10.86 -7.73
N TYR A 179 9.41 -10.77 -8.22
CA TYR A 179 10.38 -11.86 -8.06
C TYR A 179 10.67 -12.17 -6.59
N LYS A 180 10.74 -11.15 -5.73
CA LYS A 180 10.86 -11.33 -4.27
C LYS A 180 9.66 -12.12 -3.71
N LYS A 181 8.42 -11.79 -4.10
CA LYS A 181 7.22 -12.53 -3.68
C LYS A 181 7.23 -13.99 -4.16
N MET A 182 7.83 -14.25 -5.32
CA MET A 182 8.02 -15.61 -5.85
C MET A 182 9.13 -16.40 -5.14
N GLY A 183 9.92 -15.76 -4.27
CA GLY A 183 11.10 -16.36 -3.66
C GLY A 183 12.33 -16.44 -4.60
N ASP A 184 12.26 -15.87 -5.80
CA ASP A 184 13.40 -15.78 -6.72
C ASP A 184 14.26 -14.56 -6.35
N TYR A 185 14.95 -14.67 -5.21
CA TYR A 185 15.74 -13.59 -4.64
C TYR A 185 16.91 -13.16 -5.53
N SER A 186 17.46 -14.08 -6.34
CA SER A 186 18.52 -13.76 -7.31
C SER A 186 18.02 -12.77 -8.37
N LYS A 187 16.87 -13.04 -8.99
CA LYS A 187 16.28 -12.08 -9.95
C LYS A 187 15.78 -10.82 -9.27
N ALA A 188 15.22 -10.92 -8.06
CA ALA A 188 14.81 -9.74 -7.31
C ALA A 188 16.00 -8.77 -7.10
N LEU A 189 17.15 -9.32 -6.70
CA LEU A 189 18.39 -8.56 -6.53
C LEU A 189 18.86 -7.95 -7.85
N GLU A 190 18.91 -8.73 -8.94
CA GLU A 190 19.30 -8.25 -10.28
C GLU A 190 18.51 -6.99 -10.68
N PHE A 191 17.18 -7.01 -10.51
CA PHE A 191 16.33 -5.89 -10.88
C PHE A 191 16.43 -4.72 -9.89
N TYR A 192 16.54 -4.97 -8.59
CA TYR A 192 16.75 -3.89 -7.63
C TYR A 192 18.11 -3.20 -7.80
N GLU A 193 19.17 -3.94 -8.14
CA GLU A 193 20.48 -3.37 -8.46
C GLU A 193 20.44 -2.50 -9.73
N LYS A 194 19.77 -2.97 -10.79
CA LYS A 194 19.53 -2.15 -12.01
C LYS A 194 18.79 -0.85 -11.68
N SER A 195 17.77 -0.93 -10.83
CA SER A 195 17.03 0.26 -10.37
C SER A 195 17.91 1.20 -9.56
N HIS A 196 18.70 0.65 -8.62
CA HIS A 196 19.61 1.41 -7.77
C HIS A 196 20.66 2.16 -8.59
N GLN A 197 21.30 1.49 -9.56
CA GLN A 197 22.29 2.12 -10.45
C GLN A 197 21.73 3.29 -11.25
N ILE A 198 20.46 3.21 -11.67
CA ILE A 198 19.79 4.34 -12.34
C ILE A 198 19.58 5.48 -11.35
N PHE A 199 19.04 5.20 -10.16
CA PHE A 199 18.81 6.24 -9.15
C PHE A 199 20.12 6.91 -8.72
N GLU A 200 21.22 6.16 -8.58
CA GLU A 200 22.53 6.69 -8.21
C GLU A 200 23.06 7.69 -9.24
N LYS A 201 22.83 7.43 -10.53
CA LYS A 201 23.25 8.32 -11.62
C LYS A 201 22.30 9.50 -11.83
N ALA A 202 21.01 9.32 -11.55
CA ALA A 202 19.97 10.28 -11.91
C ALA A 202 19.62 11.26 -10.78
N LEU A 203 19.92 10.92 -9.52
CA LEU A 203 19.42 11.64 -8.34
C LEU A 203 20.58 12.14 -7.46
N PRO A 204 20.35 13.20 -6.65
CA PRO A 204 21.32 13.63 -5.65
C PRO A 204 21.64 12.54 -4.62
N PRO A 205 22.84 12.52 -4.01
CA PRO A 205 23.28 11.45 -3.12
C PRO A 205 22.37 11.14 -1.92
N ASN A 206 21.65 12.15 -1.41
CA ASN A 206 20.75 12.00 -0.26
C ASN A 206 19.27 11.90 -0.68
N HIS A 207 18.98 11.56 -1.93
CA HIS A 207 17.59 11.48 -2.40
C HIS A 207 16.83 10.30 -1.76
N PRO A 208 15.57 10.46 -1.30
CA PRO A 208 14.81 9.40 -0.63
C PRO A 208 14.69 8.08 -1.41
N HIS A 209 14.63 8.14 -2.75
CA HIS A 209 14.63 6.93 -3.60
C HIS A 209 15.89 6.07 -3.44
N LEU A 210 17.06 6.66 -3.16
CA LEU A 210 18.29 5.90 -2.90
C LEU A 210 18.15 5.12 -1.58
N ALA A 211 17.65 5.77 -0.52
CA ALA A 211 17.37 5.09 0.74
C ALA A 211 16.38 3.93 0.56
N THR A 212 15.30 4.14 -0.21
CA THR A 212 14.33 3.08 -0.51
C THR A 212 14.96 1.93 -1.31
N SER A 213 15.82 2.22 -2.29
CA SER A 213 16.50 1.19 -3.08
C SER A 213 17.43 0.33 -2.22
N TYR A 214 18.23 0.93 -1.32
CA TYR A 214 19.03 0.17 -0.37
C TYR A 214 18.18 -0.66 0.58
N ASN A 215 17.06 -0.13 1.07
CA ASN A 215 16.15 -0.90 1.92
C ASN A 215 15.57 -2.12 1.18
N ASN A 216 15.20 -1.98 -0.10
CA ASN A 216 14.69 -3.11 -0.89
C ASN A 216 15.75 -4.19 -1.12
N ILE A 217 17.01 -3.80 -1.37
CA ILE A 217 18.13 -4.74 -1.50
C ILE A 217 18.40 -5.44 -0.16
N GLY A 218 18.43 -4.69 0.95
CA GLY A 218 18.60 -5.24 2.30
C GLY A 218 17.51 -6.25 2.66
N GLU A 219 16.26 -6.00 2.25
CA GLU A 219 15.15 -6.93 2.45
C GLU A 219 15.33 -8.24 1.67
N VAL A 220 15.88 -8.19 0.46
CA VAL A 220 16.21 -9.41 -0.30
C VAL A 220 17.30 -10.21 0.42
N TYR A 221 18.37 -9.56 0.89
CA TYR A 221 19.41 -10.24 1.65
C TYR A 221 18.90 -10.83 2.96
N ARG A 222 18.02 -10.11 3.69
CA ARG A 222 17.35 -10.63 4.88
C ARG A 222 16.58 -11.91 4.57
N ASN A 223 15.78 -11.92 3.49
CA ASN A 223 15.01 -13.09 3.08
C ASN A 223 15.89 -14.27 2.61
N MET A 224 17.13 -14.00 2.18
CA MET A 224 18.13 -15.02 1.86
C MET A 224 18.88 -15.53 3.09
N GLY A 225 18.70 -14.91 4.26
CA GLY A 225 19.46 -15.20 5.49
C GLY A 225 20.85 -14.56 5.53
N ASP A 226 21.23 -13.70 4.58
CA ASP A 226 22.48 -12.94 4.60
C ASP A 226 22.28 -11.67 5.45
N TYR A 227 22.15 -11.88 6.76
CA TYR A 227 21.83 -10.84 7.73
C TYR A 227 22.91 -9.75 7.82
N SER A 228 24.18 -10.11 7.59
CA SER A 228 25.28 -9.13 7.58
C SER A 228 25.10 -8.12 6.45
N LYS A 229 24.82 -8.57 5.23
CA LYS A 229 24.55 -7.64 4.12
C LYS A 229 23.24 -6.90 4.32
N ALA A 230 22.20 -7.56 4.84
CA ALA A 230 20.94 -6.89 5.14
C ALA A 230 21.16 -5.67 6.04
N LEU A 231 21.92 -5.83 7.12
CA LEU A 231 22.29 -4.73 8.02
C LEU A 231 23.09 -3.64 7.31
N GLU A 232 24.12 -3.98 6.53
CA GLU A 232 24.92 -3.00 5.76
C GLU A 232 24.03 -2.13 4.86
N PHE A 233 23.09 -2.76 4.15
CA PHE A 233 22.17 -2.05 3.26
C PHE A 233 21.14 -1.20 4.02
N TYR A 234 20.63 -1.69 5.16
CA TYR A 234 19.73 -0.90 6.00
C TYR A 234 20.43 0.28 6.69
N GLU A 235 21.69 0.15 7.05
CA GLU A 235 22.53 1.23 7.58
C GLU A 235 22.73 2.32 6.52
N LYS A 236 23.13 1.97 5.28
CA LYS A 236 23.21 2.94 4.17
C LYS A 236 21.89 3.66 3.90
N SER A 237 20.77 2.92 3.97
CA SER A 237 19.44 3.52 3.87
C SER A 237 19.15 4.52 4.99
N HIS A 238 19.53 4.18 6.22
CA HIS A 238 19.39 5.04 7.39
C HIS A 238 20.23 6.31 7.27
N GLU A 239 21.50 6.20 6.89
CA GLU A 239 22.40 7.35 6.73
C GLU A 239 21.88 8.39 5.73
N ILE A 240 21.32 7.92 4.61
CA ILE A 240 20.70 8.82 3.62
C ILE A 240 19.50 9.55 4.22
N ARG A 241 18.61 8.81 4.91
CA ARG A 241 17.42 9.40 5.55
C ARG A 241 17.80 10.39 6.64
N GLU A 242 18.81 10.08 7.45
CA GLU A 242 19.30 10.95 8.52
C GLU A 242 19.86 12.27 7.96
N LYS A 243 20.60 12.21 6.85
CA LYS A 243 21.12 13.42 6.18
C LYS A 243 20.03 14.24 5.48
N ALA A 244 18.96 13.59 5.02
CA ALA A 244 17.93 14.22 4.19
C ALA A 244 16.72 14.75 4.99
N LEU A 245 16.48 14.25 6.19
CA LEU A 245 15.22 14.44 6.91
C LEU A 245 15.46 14.98 8.34
N PRO A 246 14.49 15.71 8.91
CA PRO A 246 14.51 16.04 10.34
C PRO A 246 14.60 14.79 11.23
N SER A 247 15.24 14.91 12.39
CA SER A 247 15.49 13.79 13.31
C SER A 247 14.22 13.09 13.84
N ASN A 248 13.06 13.73 13.73
CA ASN A 248 11.75 13.17 14.10
C ASN A 248 10.93 12.72 12.89
N HIS A 249 11.49 12.64 11.68
CA HIS A 249 10.73 12.24 10.51
C HIS A 249 10.36 10.74 10.55
N PRO A 250 9.09 10.35 10.30
CA PRO A 250 8.65 8.95 10.35
C PRO A 250 9.47 7.96 9.52
N ASP A 251 10.00 8.39 8.36
CA ASP A 251 10.83 7.53 7.50
C ASP A 251 12.11 7.02 8.18
N LEU A 252 12.66 7.74 9.17
CA LEU A 252 13.80 7.26 9.96
C LEU A 252 13.44 6.00 10.75
N ALA A 253 12.19 5.88 11.17
CA ALA A 253 11.68 4.72 11.89
C ALA A 253 11.63 3.47 11.01
N ILE A 254 11.56 3.61 9.67
CA ILE A 254 11.53 2.48 8.73
C ILE A 254 12.87 1.73 8.80
N SER A 255 14.00 2.43 8.78
CA SER A 255 15.32 1.77 8.83
C SER A 255 15.54 1.03 10.14
N TYR A 256 15.21 1.65 11.28
CA TYR A 256 15.28 0.98 12.59
C TYR A 256 14.37 -0.23 12.68
N ASN A 257 13.15 -0.14 12.14
CA ASN A 257 12.25 -1.29 12.09
C ASN A 257 12.84 -2.42 11.24
N SER A 258 13.44 -2.11 10.08
CA SER A 258 14.09 -3.11 9.23
C SER A 258 15.27 -3.79 9.92
N MET A 259 16.15 -3.03 10.60
CA MET A 259 17.26 -3.57 11.39
C MET A 259 16.78 -4.42 12.57
N GLY A 260 15.73 -3.97 13.29
CA GLY A 260 15.11 -4.76 14.36
C GLY A 260 14.55 -6.08 13.85
N GLY A 261 13.99 -6.10 12.63
CA GLY A 261 13.57 -7.32 11.95
C GLY A 261 14.70 -8.29 11.66
N VAL A 262 15.89 -7.80 11.28
CA VAL A 262 17.06 -8.66 11.06
C VAL A 262 17.51 -9.31 12.37
N TYR A 263 17.63 -8.52 13.45
CA TYR A 263 18.01 -9.07 14.76
C TYR A 263 16.97 -10.04 15.33
N TYR A 264 15.68 -9.78 15.07
CA TYR A 264 14.61 -10.71 15.43
C TYR A 264 14.77 -12.07 14.70
N ASP A 265 15.05 -12.06 13.38
CA ASP A 265 15.27 -13.30 12.61
C ASP A 265 16.58 -14.03 12.99
N MET A 266 17.49 -13.35 13.71
CA MET A 266 18.70 -13.91 14.30
C MET A 266 18.50 -14.42 15.73
N ASP A 267 17.28 -14.33 16.27
CA ASP A 267 16.94 -14.59 17.67
C ASP A 267 17.70 -13.70 18.68
N ASP A 268 18.30 -12.59 18.23
CA ASP A 268 18.87 -11.54 19.10
C ASP A 268 17.76 -10.58 19.53
N TYR A 269 16.87 -11.08 20.38
CA TYR A 269 15.70 -10.35 20.85
C TYR A 269 16.05 -9.07 21.60
N SER A 270 17.22 -9.00 22.25
CA SER A 270 17.67 -7.81 22.96
C SER A 270 17.96 -6.66 21.99
N LYS A 271 18.73 -6.92 20.93
CA LYS A 271 18.95 -5.91 19.89
C LYS A 271 17.70 -5.63 19.08
N ALA A 272 16.87 -6.63 18.81
CA ALA A 272 15.59 -6.42 18.14
C ALA A 272 14.72 -5.41 18.88
N LEU A 273 14.58 -5.56 20.21
CA LEU A 273 13.86 -4.60 21.06
C LEU A 273 14.51 -3.21 21.00
N GLU A 274 15.83 -3.10 21.13
CA GLU A 274 16.53 -1.80 21.05
C GLU A 274 16.16 -1.04 19.76
N PHE A 275 16.21 -1.71 18.62
CA PHE A 275 15.90 -1.10 17.32
C PHE A 275 14.40 -0.83 17.14
N TYR A 276 13.52 -1.74 17.55
CA TYR A 276 12.08 -1.51 17.48
C TYR A 276 11.61 -0.38 18.40
N GLU A 277 12.20 -0.22 19.59
CA GLU A 277 11.91 0.88 20.52
C GLU A 277 12.38 2.22 19.96
N LYS A 278 13.56 2.29 19.31
CA LYS A 278 14.00 3.49 18.58
C LYS A 278 12.99 3.86 17.48
N SER A 279 12.52 2.87 16.71
CA SER A 279 11.49 3.06 15.68
C SER A 279 10.17 3.57 16.27
N LEU A 280 9.68 2.94 17.34
CA LEU A 280 8.46 3.32 18.02
C LEU A 280 8.54 4.76 18.54
N LYS A 281 9.64 5.13 19.21
CA LYS A 281 9.82 6.48 19.77
C LYS A 281 9.74 7.58 18.71
N ILE A 282 10.31 7.35 17.52
CA ILE A 282 10.19 8.31 16.41
C ILE A 282 8.73 8.42 15.97
N ARG A 283 8.05 7.30 15.78
CA ARG A 283 6.64 7.27 15.36
C ARG A 283 5.72 7.92 16.37
N GLU A 284 5.90 7.69 17.67
CA GLU A 284 5.09 8.31 18.73
C GLU A 284 5.25 9.84 18.77
N ASN A 285 6.46 10.34 18.48
CA ASN A 285 6.71 11.77 18.43
C ASN A 285 6.18 12.44 17.15
N ALA A 286 6.07 11.70 16.05
CA ALA A 286 5.81 12.25 14.73
C ALA A 286 4.39 12.03 14.22
N LEU A 287 3.69 11.02 14.74
CA LEU A 287 2.42 10.54 14.21
C LEU A 287 1.29 10.67 15.25
N PRO A 288 0.03 10.86 14.81
CA PRO A 288 -1.12 10.75 15.70
C PRO A 288 -1.18 9.39 16.40
N SER A 289 -1.72 9.35 17.62
CA SER A 289 -1.77 8.13 18.44
C SER A 289 -2.55 6.96 17.84
N ASN A 290 -3.40 7.21 16.83
CA ASN A 290 -4.17 6.22 16.10
C ASN A 290 -3.56 5.88 14.72
N HIS A 291 -2.33 6.29 14.44
CA HIS A 291 -1.70 6.03 13.15
C HIS A 291 -1.36 4.53 12.99
N PRO A 292 -1.66 3.90 11.83
CA PRO A 292 -1.41 2.47 11.60
C PRO A 292 0.04 2.02 11.85
N ASP A 293 1.02 2.86 11.56
CA ASP A 293 2.44 2.55 11.78
C ASP A 293 2.80 2.30 13.25
N LEU A 294 2.10 2.94 14.19
CA LEU A 294 2.25 2.64 15.62
C LEU A 294 1.77 1.23 15.93
N ALA A 295 0.68 0.78 15.32
CA ALA A 295 0.20 -0.59 15.47
C ALA A 295 1.20 -1.62 14.94
N ILE A 296 1.95 -1.29 13.89
CA ILE A 296 3.04 -2.15 13.38
C ILE A 296 4.17 -2.23 14.41
N SER A 297 4.64 -1.08 14.92
CA SER A 297 5.71 -1.06 15.95
C SER A 297 5.33 -1.85 17.20
N TYR A 298 4.13 -1.61 17.74
CA TYR A 298 3.65 -2.34 18.92
C TYR A 298 3.51 -3.83 18.64
N ASN A 299 3.03 -4.24 17.46
CA ASN A 299 2.94 -5.65 17.10
C ASN A 299 4.31 -6.31 17.06
N ASN A 300 5.32 -5.67 16.45
CA ASN A 300 6.67 -6.23 16.35
C ASN A 300 7.31 -6.40 17.74
N ILE A 301 7.17 -5.42 18.62
CA ILE A 301 7.65 -5.51 20.01
C ILE A 301 6.90 -6.61 20.77
N GLY A 302 5.58 -6.71 20.59
CA GLY A 302 4.77 -7.77 21.17
C GLY A 302 5.21 -9.17 20.75
N SER A 303 5.56 -9.36 19.47
CA SER A 303 6.12 -10.61 18.97
C SER A 303 7.46 -10.96 19.62
N VAL A 304 8.36 -9.98 19.79
CA VAL A 304 9.63 -10.22 20.47
C VAL A 304 9.42 -10.69 21.91
N TYR A 305 8.54 -10.02 22.67
CA TYR A 305 8.23 -10.44 24.04
C TYR A 305 7.54 -11.81 24.10
N GLN A 306 6.70 -12.13 23.14
CA GLN A 306 6.05 -13.44 23.05
C GLN A 306 7.09 -14.55 22.91
N ASP A 307 8.08 -14.39 22.02
CA ASP A 307 9.12 -15.40 21.77
C ASP A 307 10.13 -15.49 22.93
N MET A 308 10.35 -14.40 23.65
CA MET A 308 11.08 -14.41 24.93
C MET A 308 10.30 -15.07 26.07
N GLY A 309 9.01 -15.37 25.89
CA GLY A 309 8.13 -15.94 26.93
C GLY A 309 7.56 -14.92 27.93
N ASP A 310 7.80 -13.61 27.75
CA ASP A 310 7.16 -12.54 28.53
C ASP A 310 5.77 -12.24 27.98
N TYR A 311 4.84 -13.17 28.21
CA TYR A 311 3.48 -13.11 27.69
C TYR A 311 2.69 -11.91 28.23
N SER A 312 3.02 -11.41 29.43
CA SER A 312 2.36 -10.22 29.99
C SER A 312 2.70 -8.96 29.19
N LYS A 313 3.98 -8.74 28.87
CA LYS A 313 4.36 -7.62 28.00
C LYS A 313 3.87 -7.82 26.56
N ALA A 314 3.97 -9.04 26.03
CA ALA A 314 3.45 -9.35 24.70
C ALA A 314 1.97 -8.94 24.56
N LEU A 315 1.15 -9.28 25.57
CA LEU A 315 -0.25 -8.91 25.61
C LEU A 315 -0.46 -7.39 25.66
N GLU A 316 0.28 -6.67 26.51
CA GLU A 316 0.21 -5.19 26.59
C GLU A 316 0.43 -4.55 25.21
N PHE A 317 1.48 -4.99 24.50
CA PHE A 317 1.84 -4.46 23.20
C PHE A 317 0.85 -4.85 22.10
N TYR A 318 0.38 -6.10 22.07
CA TYR A 318 -0.65 -6.51 21.11
C TYR A 318 -2.00 -5.81 21.35
N GLU A 319 -2.39 -5.55 22.60
CA GLU A 319 -3.61 -4.79 22.92
C GLU A 319 -3.51 -3.33 22.45
N LYS A 320 -2.35 -2.67 22.62
CA LYS A 320 -2.11 -1.34 22.04
C LYS A 320 -2.24 -1.36 20.51
N ALA A 321 -1.64 -2.33 19.84
CA ALA A 321 -1.76 -2.49 18.38
C ALA A 321 -3.21 -2.76 17.94
N HIS A 322 -3.93 -3.60 18.67
CA HIS A 322 -5.32 -3.93 18.40
C HIS A 322 -6.23 -2.72 18.53
N LYS A 323 -6.09 -1.93 19.59
CA LYS A 323 -6.87 -0.71 19.83
C LYS A 323 -6.75 0.30 18.68
N ILE A 324 -5.54 0.49 18.15
CA ILE A 324 -5.32 1.37 17.00
C ILE A 324 -6.05 0.84 15.76
N LYS A 325 -5.91 -0.46 15.47
CA LYS A 325 -6.58 -1.09 14.32
C LYS A 325 -8.10 -1.07 14.47
N GLU A 326 -8.64 -1.25 15.66
CA GLU A 326 -10.08 -1.17 15.94
C GLU A 326 -10.64 0.22 15.70
N GLN A 327 -9.89 1.27 16.05
CA GLN A 327 -10.29 2.65 15.80
C GLN A 327 -10.19 3.05 14.33
N ALA A 328 -9.24 2.48 13.59
CA ALA A 328 -8.92 2.89 12.21
C ALA A 328 -9.65 2.07 11.13
N LEU A 329 -10.11 0.86 11.43
CA LEU A 329 -10.58 -0.11 10.44
C LEU A 329 -12.05 -0.48 10.65
N SER A 330 -12.69 -0.96 9.58
CA SER A 330 -14.04 -1.53 9.69
C SER A 330 -14.03 -2.79 10.56
N SER A 331 -15.15 -3.10 11.21
CA SER A 331 -15.26 -4.21 12.17
C SER A 331 -14.96 -5.60 11.59
N ASN A 332 -15.04 -5.76 10.26
CA ASN A 332 -14.71 -7.00 9.56
C ASN A 332 -13.36 -6.92 8.84
N HIS A 333 -12.50 -5.93 9.09
CA HIS A 333 -11.24 -5.81 8.37
C HIS A 333 -10.29 -6.99 8.70
N PRO A 334 -9.65 -7.66 7.72
CA PRO A 334 -8.78 -8.83 7.97
C PRO A 334 -7.65 -8.60 8.98
N SER A 335 -7.09 -7.39 9.05
CA SER A 335 -6.05 -7.03 10.04
C SER A 335 -6.53 -7.09 11.50
N LEU A 336 -7.84 -6.96 11.75
CA LEU A 336 -8.41 -7.18 13.08
C LEU A 336 -8.36 -8.67 13.44
N ALA A 337 -8.63 -9.57 12.48
CA ALA A 337 -8.53 -11.01 12.70
C ALA A 337 -7.12 -11.45 13.09
N ILE A 338 -6.09 -10.89 12.44
CA ILE A 338 -4.69 -11.13 12.79
C ILE A 338 -4.42 -10.70 14.24
N SER A 339 -4.89 -9.52 14.63
CA SER A 339 -4.66 -8.98 15.98
C SER A 339 -5.37 -9.81 17.05
N TYR A 340 -6.61 -10.23 16.79
CA TYR A 340 -7.32 -11.19 17.65
C TYR A 340 -6.57 -12.53 17.75
N GLY A 341 -6.03 -13.02 16.63
CA GLY A 341 -5.21 -14.23 16.59
C GLY A 341 -3.97 -14.13 17.47
N ASN A 342 -3.19 -13.05 17.37
CA ASN A 342 -1.99 -12.84 18.18
C ASN A 342 -2.33 -12.83 19.68
N ILE A 343 -3.35 -12.07 20.09
CA ILE A 343 -3.80 -12.03 21.49
C ILE A 343 -4.28 -13.42 21.97
N GLY A 344 -5.04 -14.12 21.13
CA GLY A 344 -5.51 -15.48 21.43
C GLY A 344 -4.36 -16.48 21.60
N GLU A 345 -3.27 -16.31 20.84
CA GLU A 345 -2.04 -17.10 20.99
C GLU A 345 -1.36 -16.90 22.33
N VAL A 346 -1.20 -15.63 22.72
CA VAL A 346 -0.57 -15.29 23.99
C VAL A 346 -1.37 -15.88 25.15
N TYR A 347 -2.71 -15.76 25.13
CA TYR A 347 -3.55 -16.39 26.15
C TYR A 347 -3.44 -17.92 26.15
N ASN A 348 -3.30 -18.56 24.99
CA ASN A 348 -3.07 -20.00 24.91
C ASN A 348 -1.73 -20.39 25.57
N ASN A 349 -0.66 -19.64 25.29
CA ASN A 349 0.66 -19.89 25.85
C ASN A 349 0.71 -19.65 27.37
N MET A 350 -0.13 -18.74 27.89
CA MET A 350 -0.34 -18.53 29.32
C MET A 350 -1.22 -19.62 29.99
N GLY A 351 -1.77 -20.57 29.23
CA GLY A 351 -2.72 -21.57 29.74
C GLY A 351 -4.14 -21.04 30.01
N ASN A 352 -4.45 -19.81 29.58
CA ASN A 352 -5.80 -19.24 29.68
C ASN A 352 -6.65 -19.63 28.46
N TYR A 353 -7.00 -20.91 28.37
CA TYR A 353 -7.67 -21.49 27.21
C TYR A 353 -9.05 -20.87 26.94
N SER A 354 -9.79 -20.46 27.98
CA SER A 354 -11.08 -19.80 27.82
C SER A 354 -10.96 -18.46 27.06
N LYS A 355 -10.01 -17.60 27.46
CA LYS A 355 -9.74 -16.35 26.74
C LYS A 355 -9.17 -16.63 25.35
N ALA A 356 -8.23 -17.58 25.23
CA ALA A 356 -7.67 -17.96 23.94
C ALA A 356 -8.76 -18.32 22.92
N LEU A 357 -9.71 -19.18 23.30
CA LEU A 357 -10.85 -19.55 22.45
C LEU A 357 -11.69 -18.34 22.04
N SER A 358 -12.05 -17.48 23.00
CA SER A 358 -12.86 -16.29 22.71
C SER A 358 -12.20 -15.38 21.66
N PHE A 359 -10.89 -15.16 21.76
CA PHE A 359 -10.14 -14.34 20.81
C PHE A 359 -9.99 -15.03 19.44
N LEU A 360 -9.69 -16.33 19.41
CA LEU A 360 -9.58 -17.09 18.15
C LEU A 360 -10.91 -17.20 17.41
N GLU A 361 -12.03 -17.33 18.11
CA GLU A 361 -13.37 -17.36 17.51
C GLU A 361 -13.76 -16.02 16.88
N LYS A 362 -13.37 -14.88 17.50
CA LYS A 362 -13.50 -13.55 16.89
C LYS A 362 -12.68 -13.44 15.61
N ALA A 363 -11.43 -13.91 15.63
CA ALA A 363 -10.57 -13.94 14.45
C ALA A 363 -11.20 -14.78 13.31
N LEU A 364 -11.68 -15.98 13.63
CA LEU A 364 -12.33 -16.87 12.66
C LEU A 364 -13.58 -16.24 12.05
N THR A 365 -14.41 -15.59 12.86
CA THR A 365 -15.63 -14.91 12.40
C THR A 365 -15.32 -13.84 11.34
N ILE A 366 -14.27 -13.05 11.55
CA ILE A 366 -13.86 -12.03 10.58
C ILE A 366 -13.30 -12.69 9.31
N GLN A 367 -12.45 -13.71 9.44
CA GLN A 367 -11.88 -14.43 8.31
C GLN A 367 -12.96 -15.09 7.43
N GLN A 368 -13.97 -15.72 8.02
CA GLN A 368 -15.09 -16.34 7.29
C GLN A 368 -15.94 -15.34 6.51
N LYS A 369 -16.01 -14.08 6.95
CA LYS A 369 -16.74 -13.02 6.24
C LYS A 369 -15.93 -12.39 5.11
N THR A 370 -14.60 -12.49 5.15
CA THR A 370 -13.70 -11.72 4.26
C THR A 370 -12.86 -12.57 3.31
N LEU A 371 -12.69 -13.85 3.61
CA LEU A 371 -11.83 -14.74 2.85
C LEU A 371 -12.66 -15.90 2.28
N PRO A 372 -12.26 -16.47 1.13
CA PRO A 372 -12.87 -17.69 0.61
C PRO A 372 -12.77 -18.83 1.64
N PRO A 373 -13.75 -19.74 1.74
CA PRO A 373 -13.74 -20.83 2.73
C PRO A 373 -12.49 -21.74 2.69
N SER A 374 -11.83 -21.83 1.53
CA SER A 374 -10.61 -22.62 1.34
C SER A 374 -9.32 -21.91 1.80
N HIS A 375 -9.41 -20.65 2.23
CA HIS A 375 -8.25 -19.81 2.53
C HIS A 375 -7.38 -20.40 3.66
N PRO A 376 -6.04 -20.45 3.52
CA PRO A 376 -5.14 -21.03 4.52
C PRO A 376 -5.32 -20.47 5.94
N HIS A 377 -5.49 -19.16 6.09
CA HIS A 377 -5.74 -18.53 7.40
C HIS A 377 -6.97 -19.08 8.14
N ILE A 378 -8.07 -19.39 7.44
CA ILE A 378 -9.26 -20.00 8.08
C ILE A 378 -8.90 -21.38 8.64
N LYS A 379 -8.22 -22.20 7.82
CA LYS A 379 -7.79 -23.55 8.22
C LYS A 379 -6.87 -23.51 9.42
N GLU A 380 -5.93 -22.57 9.43
CA GLU A 380 -4.98 -22.38 10.52
C GLU A 380 -5.66 -21.95 11.82
N THR A 381 -6.58 -20.98 11.77
CA THR A 381 -7.34 -20.55 12.96
C THR A 381 -8.18 -21.69 13.52
N ILE A 382 -8.84 -22.50 12.67
CA ILE A 382 -9.60 -23.68 13.10
C ILE A 382 -8.68 -24.70 13.76
N ARG A 383 -7.49 -24.96 13.19
CA ARG A 383 -6.49 -25.85 13.78
C ARG A 383 -6.09 -25.38 15.18
N ARG A 384 -5.83 -24.08 15.35
CA ARG A 384 -5.50 -23.47 16.63
C ARG A 384 -6.65 -23.63 17.64
N ILE A 385 -7.89 -23.34 17.26
CA ILE A 385 -9.08 -23.55 18.11
C ILE A 385 -9.18 -25.01 18.56
N ASN A 386 -9.02 -25.96 17.63
CA ASN A 386 -9.11 -27.38 17.95
C ASN A 386 -7.99 -27.85 18.89
N ASN A 387 -6.79 -27.28 18.77
CA ASN A 387 -5.70 -27.58 19.71
C ASN A 387 -6.01 -27.07 21.12
N VAL A 388 -6.54 -25.84 21.23
CA VAL A 388 -6.94 -25.28 22.53
C VAL A 388 -8.05 -26.11 23.19
N LYS A 389 -9.03 -26.63 22.41
CA LYS A 389 -10.13 -27.46 22.93
C LYS A 389 -9.71 -28.86 23.39
N LYS A 390 -8.50 -29.32 23.06
CA LYS A 390 -7.99 -30.63 23.45
C LYS A 390 -7.28 -30.64 24.81
N VAL A 391 -6.93 -29.46 25.32
CA VAL A 391 -6.33 -29.25 26.64
C VAL A 391 -7.44 -28.89 27.62
#